data_AF-A0A8B8P5S7-F1
#
_entry.id   AF-A0A8B8P5S7-F1
#
_cell.length_a   1.000
_cell.length_b   1.000
_cell.length_c   1.000
_cell.angle_alpha   90.00
_cell.angle_beta   90.00
_cell.angle_gamma   90.00
#
_symmetry.space_group_name_H-M   'P 1'
#
loop_
_entity.id
_entity.type
_entity.pdbx_description
1 polymer ?
#
loop_
_entity_poly.entity_id
_entity_poly.type
_entity_poly.pdbx_seq_one_letter_code
_entity_poly.pdbx_strand_id
1 'polypeptide(L)'
;FTNISIELSLLVKLLTDILLQLFLELTTSIRKRSPTNFQFELPTNICMMAKTLEMRRLPPLMIAILPLLLALAQVAVSDPIPADRSQVNAWFQRNVQPYTARKGTLDPNLEAAEAGSRVIRVRQDGSGDFKTVTDAVKSIPAGNNKRVIVSIGAGEYKEKIRIDRTKPFVTLYGSPNAMPRLSFPGTAAQFGTVDSATLIVESDYFVAANIIIANSAPRPDGKTAGAQAVAVRVSGDKSAFYNCRLLGFQDTVCDDRGFHFFKDCYIEGTVDFIFGSGTSLYLSTQLHVLGDSGLTMITAQARESNAEDTGYSFVHCSITGTGNSTYLGRAWKASPRVIYSYTDMSSVINPLGWSNNFHPDRDRTVMFGEYKCSGPGSNPAGRAKFGKQLGDAEVQPYISLTYIVGSKWLLPPPRV
;
A
#
# COMPACT_ATOMS: atom_id res chain seq x y z
N PHE A 1 20.88 -9.04 44.24
CA PHE A 1 20.42 -8.21 43.10
C PHE A 1 21.42 -8.15 41.94
N THR A 2 22.74 -8.16 42.18
CA THR A 2 23.77 -8.14 41.12
C THR A 2 23.92 -9.46 40.32
N ASN A 3 23.73 -10.64 40.92
CA ASN A 3 23.84 -11.91 40.19
C ASN A 3 22.70 -12.18 39.19
N ILE A 4 21.48 -11.74 39.48
CA ILE A 4 20.31 -11.92 38.58
C ILE A 4 20.48 -11.09 37.31
N SER A 5 21.08 -9.89 37.40
CA SER A 5 21.31 -9.02 36.24
C SER A 5 22.38 -9.57 35.28
N ILE A 6 23.36 -10.32 35.81
CA ILE A 6 24.41 -10.94 35.00
C ILE A 6 23.85 -12.17 34.26
N GLU A 7 23.06 -13.00 34.94
CA GLU A 7 22.39 -14.15 34.33
C GLU A 7 21.38 -13.74 33.25
N LEU A 8 20.63 -12.65 33.45
CA LEU A 8 19.70 -12.13 32.45
C LEU A 8 20.41 -11.60 31.20
N SER A 9 21.55 -10.93 31.38
CA SER A 9 22.38 -10.42 30.28
C SER A 9 22.99 -11.55 29.45
N LEU A 10 23.49 -12.61 30.12
CA LEU A 10 23.97 -13.83 29.48
C LEU A 10 22.86 -14.58 28.74
N LEU A 11 21.64 -14.61 29.30
CA LEU A 11 20.47 -15.23 28.68
C LEU A 11 20.02 -14.50 27.42
N VAL A 12 19.97 -13.16 27.47
CA VAL A 12 19.64 -12.32 26.30
C VAL A 12 20.69 -12.51 25.21
N LYS A 13 21.98 -12.53 25.57
CA LYS A 13 23.08 -12.73 24.60
C LYS A 13 22.99 -14.10 23.93
N LEU A 14 22.77 -15.16 24.71
CA LEU A 14 22.63 -16.52 24.20
C LEU A 14 21.40 -16.68 23.29
N LEU A 15 20.25 -16.08 23.64
CA LEU A 15 19.04 -16.09 22.80
C LEU A 15 19.24 -15.32 21.49
N THR A 16 19.98 -14.21 21.54
CA THR A 16 20.29 -13.41 20.35
C THR A 16 21.20 -14.18 19.40
N ASP A 17 22.21 -14.86 19.93
CA ASP A 17 23.15 -15.68 19.14
C ASP A 17 22.43 -16.89 18.49
N ILE A 18 21.52 -17.56 19.21
CA ILE A 18 20.72 -18.68 18.68
C ILE A 18 19.77 -18.21 17.56
N LEU A 19 19.09 -17.08 17.75
CA LEU A 19 18.20 -16.52 16.73
C LEU A 19 18.97 -16.08 15.48
N LEU A 20 20.17 -15.52 15.65
CA LEU A 20 21.03 -15.13 14.55
C LEU A 20 21.54 -16.34 13.76
N GLN A 21 21.91 -17.42 14.45
CA GLN A 21 22.34 -18.69 13.86
C GLN A 21 21.21 -19.35 13.05
N LEU A 22 20.00 -19.41 13.61
CA LEU A 22 18.82 -19.95 12.92
C LEU A 22 18.45 -19.13 11.68
N PHE A 23 18.56 -17.80 11.77
CA PHE A 23 18.33 -16.91 10.64
C PHE A 23 19.37 -17.09 9.52
N LEU A 24 20.64 -17.26 9.87
CA LEU A 24 21.73 -17.56 8.94
C LEU A 24 21.56 -18.92 8.25
N GLU A 25 21.12 -19.95 8.98
CA GLU A 25 20.91 -21.28 8.41
C GLU A 25 19.66 -21.35 7.51
N LEU A 26 18.56 -20.68 7.88
CA LEU A 26 17.38 -20.56 7.02
C LEU A 26 17.71 -19.83 5.71
N THR A 27 18.43 -18.71 5.79
CA THR A 27 18.82 -17.93 4.60
C THR A 27 19.81 -18.69 3.71
N THR A 28 20.68 -19.52 4.29
CA THR A 28 21.62 -20.38 3.55
C THR A 28 20.93 -21.59 2.90
N SER A 29 19.94 -22.18 3.57
CA SER A 29 19.14 -23.30 3.06
C SER A 29 18.24 -22.86 1.90
N ILE A 30 17.65 -21.67 1.99
CA ILE A 30 16.83 -21.07 0.92
C ILE A 30 17.67 -20.74 -0.32
N ARG A 31 18.95 -20.35 -0.17
CA ARG A 31 19.86 -20.05 -1.30
C ARG A 31 20.33 -21.28 -2.09
N LYS A 32 20.14 -22.51 -1.61
CA LYS A 32 20.74 -23.73 -2.22
C LYS A 32 19.78 -24.62 -3.01
N ARG A 33 18.49 -24.31 -3.18
CA ARG A 33 17.52 -25.21 -3.84
C ARG A 33 16.88 -24.60 -5.09
N SER A 34 16.88 -25.37 -6.19
CA SER A 34 16.28 -25.01 -7.49
C SER A 34 14.75 -25.24 -7.52
N PRO A 35 14.00 -24.64 -8.47
CA PRO A 35 12.58 -24.36 -8.33
C PRO A 35 11.66 -25.43 -8.94
N THR A 36 11.84 -26.71 -8.61
CA THR A 36 10.89 -27.76 -9.04
C THR A 36 10.69 -28.77 -7.92
N ASN A 37 9.43 -28.84 -7.43
CA ASN A 37 8.88 -29.69 -6.36
C ASN A 37 8.83 -29.05 -4.96
N PHE A 38 7.75 -28.33 -4.69
CA PHE A 38 7.29 -28.02 -3.34
C PHE A 38 6.24 -29.07 -2.92
N GLN A 39 6.69 -30.14 -2.26
CA GLN A 39 5.90 -30.80 -1.21
C GLN A 39 6.47 -30.33 0.11
N PHE A 40 5.61 -29.78 0.99
CA PHE A 40 5.98 -29.51 2.38
C PHE A 40 6.12 -30.84 3.11
N GLU A 41 7.28 -31.47 3.00
CA GLU A 41 7.76 -32.35 4.07
C GLU A 41 8.57 -31.48 5.03
N LEU A 42 8.09 -31.36 6.27
CA LEU A 42 8.96 -30.94 7.38
C LEU A 42 10.22 -31.81 7.30
N PRO A 43 11.44 -31.26 7.24
CA PRO A 43 12.61 -32.09 7.16
C PRO A 43 12.68 -32.94 8.42
N THR A 44 12.74 -34.25 8.24
CA THR A 44 13.01 -35.29 9.25
C THR A 44 14.30 -35.03 10.06
N ASN A 45 15.03 -33.95 9.76
CA ASN A 45 16.27 -33.52 10.41
C ASN A 45 16.08 -32.57 11.60
N ILE A 46 14.88 -32.03 11.88
CA ILE A 46 14.64 -31.31 13.16
C ILE A 46 14.71 -32.28 14.34
N CYS A 47 14.27 -33.54 14.15
CA CYS A 47 14.31 -34.56 15.19
C CYS A 47 15.72 -35.15 15.40
N MET A 48 16.63 -35.04 14.42
CA MET A 48 18.02 -35.48 14.56
C MET A 48 18.94 -34.40 15.15
N MET A 49 18.69 -33.11 14.91
CA MET A 49 19.46 -32.03 15.58
C MET A 49 19.20 -31.96 17.08
N ALA A 50 18.02 -32.39 17.54
CA ALA A 50 17.71 -32.59 18.95
C ALA A 50 18.58 -33.68 19.62
N LYS A 51 19.31 -34.50 18.85
CA LYS A 51 20.21 -35.54 19.36
C LYS A 51 21.69 -35.15 19.40
N THR A 52 22.08 -33.98 18.88
CA THR A 52 23.50 -33.56 18.84
C THR A 52 23.79 -32.24 19.57
N LEU A 53 22.76 -31.51 20.01
CA LEU A 53 22.88 -30.54 21.10
C LEU A 53 22.51 -31.25 22.40
N GLU A 54 23.45 -31.33 23.35
CA GLU A 54 23.19 -31.86 24.70
C GLU A 54 22.09 -31.04 25.41
N MET A 55 20.83 -31.36 25.13
CA MET A 55 19.65 -30.89 25.86
C MET A 55 19.54 -31.60 27.21
N ARG A 56 20.57 -31.46 28.07
CA ARG A 56 20.55 -32.01 29.44
C ARG A 56 20.63 -30.96 30.55
N ARG A 57 20.60 -29.66 30.25
CA ARG A 57 20.67 -28.61 31.29
C ARG A 57 19.87 -27.33 31.01
N LEU A 58 18.69 -27.43 30.38
CA LEU A 58 17.73 -26.33 30.45
C LEU A 58 16.78 -26.59 31.62
N PRO A 59 16.63 -25.65 32.58
CA PRO A 59 15.70 -25.83 33.68
C PRO A 59 14.29 -26.05 33.13
N PRO A 60 13.45 -26.89 33.78
CA PRO A 60 12.10 -27.26 33.28
C PRO A 60 11.22 -26.06 32.88
N LEU A 61 11.49 -24.89 33.48
CA LEU A 61 10.83 -23.63 33.18
C LEU A 61 11.05 -23.14 31.74
N MET A 62 12.23 -23.33 31.13
CA MET A 62 12.51 -22.85 29.75
C MET A 62 11.80 -23.68 28.67
N ILE A 63 11.55 -24.97 28.92
CA ILE A 63 10.80 -25.84 27.99
C ILE A 63 9.31 -25.49 28.00
N ALA A 64 8.79 -24.99 29.13
CA ALA A 64 7.42 -24.49 29.25
C ALA A 64 7.24 -23.08 28.65
N ILE A 65 8.29 -22.24 28.68
CA ILE A 65 8.23 -20.86 28.15
C ILE A 65 8.46 -20.83 26.63
N LEU A 66 9.15 -21.80 26.02
CA LEU A 66 9.38 -21.82 24.57
C LEU A 66 8.10 -21.89 23.71
N PRO A 67 7.10 -22.75 24.00
CA PRO A 67 5.81 -22.70 23.30
C PRO A 67 5.02 -21.45 23.68
N LEU A 68 5.21 -20.87 24.87
CA LEU A 68 4.61 -19.59 25.25
C LEU A 68 5.24 -18.41 24.50
N LEU A 69 6.56 -18.44 24.24
CA LEU A 69 7.29 -17.45 23.44
C LEU A 69 7.03 -17.61 21.95
N LEU A 70 6.85 -18.84 21.45
CA LEU A 70 6.36 -19.09 20.08
C LEU A 70 4.87 -18.72 19.93
N ALA A 71 4.04 -18.94 20.96
CA ALA A 71 2.65 -18.48 20.99
C ALA A 71 2.56 -16.95 21.14
N LEU A 72 3.45 -16.31 21.91
CA LEU A 72 3.58 -14.85 22.00
C LEU A 72 4.18 -14.25 20.72
N ALA A 73 5.02 -14.99 20.00
CA ALA A 73 5.47 -14.65 18.65
C ALA A 73 4.37 -14.86 17.58
N GLN A 74 3.25 -15.50 17.92
CA GLN A 74 2.12 -15.77 17.03
C GLN A 74 0.90 -14.86 17.27
N VAL A 75 1.00 -13.74 17.99
CA VAL A 75 -0.12 -12.80 18.17
C VAL A 75 0.29 -11.36 17.87
N ALA A 76 0.75 -11.10 16.64
CA ALA A 76 0.08 -10.03 15.90
C ALA A 76 -1.06 -10.75 15.20
N VAL A 77 -2.26 -10.76 15.80
CA VAL A 77 -3.43 -11.34 15.12
C VAL A 77 -3.49 -10.67 13.76
N SER A 78 -3.24 -11.44 12.71
CA SER A 78 -3.73 -11.13 11.38
C SER A 78 -5.24 -11.10 11.56
N ASP A 79 -5.80 -9.95 11.96
CA ASP A 79 -7.24 -9.72 12.03
C ASP A 79 -7.67 -9.36 10.61
N PRO A 80 -8.10 -10.35 9.80
CA PRO A 80 -8.38 -10.08 8.40
C PRO A 80 -9.55 -9.10 8.28
N ILE A 81 -9.53 -8.31 7.22
CA ILE A 81 -10.65 -7.48 6.80
C ILE A 81 -11.86 -8.41 6.61
N PRO A 82 -12.99 -8.16 7.31
CA PRO A 82 -14.12 -9.07 7.31
C PRO A 82 -14.74 -9.19 5.92
N ALA A 83 -15.30 -10.36 5.62
CA ALA A 83 -16.02 -10.60 4.37
C ALA A 83 -17.32 -9.77 4.28
N ASP A 84 -17.99 -9.55 5.41
CA ASP A 84 -19.18 -8.72 5.49
C ASP A 84 -18.79 -7.24 5.42
N ARG A 85 -19.18 -6.58 4.34
CA ARG A 85 -18.90 -5.15 4.08
C ARG A 85 -19.41 -4.25 5.22
N SER A 86 -20.53 -4.60 5.86
CA SER A 86 -21.10 -3.78 6.93
C SER A 86 -20.18 -3.70 8.17
N GLN A 87 -19.28 -4.68 8.34
CA GLN A 87 -18.35 -4.78 9.47
C GLN A 87 -17.02 -4.07 9.21
N VAL A 88 -16.72 -3.69 7.96
CA VAL A 88 -15.41 -3.13 7.57
C VAL A 88 -15.07 -1.85 8.33
N ASN A 89 -16.05 -0.96 8.53
CA ASN A 89 -15.81 0.28 9.26
C ASN A 89 -15.54 0.03 10.76
N ALA A 90 -16.28 -0.90 11.38
CA ALA A 90 -16.03 -1.29 12.77
C ALA A 90 -14.66 -1.97 12.90
N TRP A 91 -14.30 -2.86 11.98
CA TRP A 91 -12.97 -3.48 11.92
C TRP A 91 -11.87 -2.41 11.77
N PHE A 92 -12.05 -1.44 10.89
CA PHE A 92 -11.07 -0.37 10.68
C PHE A 92 -10.90 0.47 11.94
N GLN A 93 -11.99 0.88 12.58
CA GLN A 93 -11.95 1.63 13.84
C GLN A 93 -11.25 0.84 14.95
N ARG A 94 -11.45 -0.48 15.04
CA ARG A 94 -10.77 -1.33 16.02
C ARG A 94 -9.26 -1.45 15.77
N ASN A 95 -8.85 -1.59 14.52
CA ASN A 95 -7.45 -1.87 14.16
C ASN A 95 -6.60 -0.62 13.90
N VAL A 96 -7.22 0.49 13.49
CA VAL A 96 -6.55 1.77 13.17
C VAL A 96 -6.95 2.81 14.22
N GLN A 97 -6.48 2.58 15.44
CA GLN A 97 -6.76 3.44 16.58
C GLN A 97 -5.97 4.75 16.54
N PRO A 98 -6.47 5.83 17.17
CA PRO A 98 -5.75 7.10 17.31
C PRO A 98 -4.39 6.95 18.00
N TYR A 99 -3.49 7.90 17.76
CA TYR A 99 -2.15 7.94 18.34
C TYR A 99 -2.14 7.72 19.87
N THR A 100 -3.05 8.37 20.60
CA THR A 100 -3.14 8.27 22.07
C THR A 100 -3.36 6.84 22.57
N ALA A 101 -4.06 6.01 21.81
CA ALA A 101 -4.33 4.61 22.16
C ALA A 101 -3.22 3.64 21.72
N ARG A 102 -2.25 4.12 20.92
CA ARG A 102 -1.20 3.28 20.30
C ARG A 102 0.22 3.68 20.67
N LYS A 103 0.39 4.64 21.59
CA LYS A 103 1.70 5.03 22.10
C LYS A 103 2.47 3.82 22.65
N GLY A 104 3.74 3.69 22.28
CA GLY A 104 4.61 2.55 22.59
C GLY A 104 4.50 1.37 21.61
N THR A 105 3.61 1.42 20.60
CA THR A 105 3.42 0.32 19.63
C THR A 105 3.79 0.69 18.19
N LEU A 106 3.92 1.99 17.90
CA LEU A 106 4.20 2.52 16.58
C LEU A 106 5.72 2.62 16.35
N ASP A 107 6.11 2.96 15.12
CA ASP A 107 7.46 3.38 14.81
C ASP A 107 7.88 4.58 15.71
N PRO A 108 9.04 4.52 16.39
CA PRO A 108 9.48 5.58 17.31
C PRO A 108 9.55 6.98 16.68
N ASN A 109 9.91 7.09 15.40
CA ASN A 109 9.97 8.37 14.70
C ASN A 109 8.57 8.94 14.47
N LEU A 110 7.60 8.07 14.13
CA LEU A 110 6.20 8.47 14.04
C LEU A 110 5.68 8.93 15.42
N GLU A 111 5.97 8.20 16.49
CA GLU A 111 5.54 8.60 17.84
C GLU A 111 6.08 9.96 18.26
N ALA A 112 7.36 10.21 17.98
CA ALA A 112 8.01 11.49 18.26
C ALA A 112 7.40 12.64 17.43
N ALA A 113 6.97 12.33 16.21
CA ALA A 113 6.33 13.29 15.31
C ALA A 113 4.91 13.64 15.73
N GLU A 114 4.09 12.66 16.10
CA GLU A 114 2.70 12.87 16.54
C GLU A 114 2.62 13.55 17.92
N ALA A 115 3.61 13.35 18.80
CA ALA A 115 3.65 13.99 20.12
C ALA A 115 3.72 15.54 20.07
N GLY A 116 4.11 16.13 18.94
CA GLY A 116 4.21 17.58 18.79
C GLY A 116 3.65 18.06 17.46
N SER A 117 2.47 17.54 17.07
CA SER A 117 1.81 17.96 15.84
C SER A 117 1.50 19.45 15.82
N ARG A 118 1.66 20.11 14.68
CA ARG A 118 1.27 21.51 14.47
C ARG A 118 0.42 21.66 13.21
N VAL A 119 -0.43 22.69 13.18
CA VAL A 119 -1.30 23.01 12.06
C VAL A 119 -0.81 24.31 11.40
N ILE A 120 -0.73 24.31 10.06
CA ILE A 120 -0.59 25.53 9.25
C ILE A 120 -1.79 25.65 8.31
N ARG A 121 -2.33 26.84 8.15
CA ARG A 121 -3.57 27.10 7.40
C ARG A 121 -3.26 27.71 6.03
N VAL A 122 -3.83 27.14 4.99
CA VAL A 122 -3.79 27.68 3.63
C VAL A 122 -5.17 28.22 3.27
N ARG A 123 -5.29 29.52 2.99
CA ARG A 123 -6.54 30.17 2.58
C ARG A 123 -6.28 31.20 1.49
N GLN A 124 -6.94 31.05 0.34
CA GLN A 124 -6.71 31.93 -0.82
C GLN A 124 -7.11 33.39 -0.54
N ASP A 125 -8.07 33.61 0.37
CA ASP A 125 -8.54 34.93 0.81
C ASP A 125 -7.54 35.67 1.73
N GLY A 126 -6.46 35.00 2.17
CA GLY A 126 -5.46 35.57 3.07
C GLY A 126 -5.79 35.46 4.56
N SER A 127 -6.86 34.77 4.96
CA SER A 127 -7.21 34.52 6.36
C SER A 127 -6.36 33.41 7.04
N GLY A 128 -5.51 32.72 6.27
CA GLY A 128 -4.60 31.68 6.75
C GLY A 128 -3.14 32.14 6.81
N ASP A 129 -2.25 31.25 7.23
CA ASP A 129 -0.81 31.49 7.29
C ASP A 129 -0.18 31.63 5.89
N PHE A 130 -0.76 30.94 4.89
CA PHE A 130 -0.34 30.97 3.50
C PHE A 130 -1.53 31.08 2.55
N LYS A 131 -1.30 31.62 1.34
CA LYS A 131 -2.30 31.64 0.26
C LYS A 131 -2.22 30.41 -0.66
N THR A 132 -1.06 29.80 -0.75
CA THR A 132 -0.75 28.68 -1.66
C THR A 132 -0.32 27.45 -0.87
N VAL A 133 -0.53 26.26 -1.44
CA VAL A 133 -0.07 25.01 -0.82
C VAL A 133 1.44 24.88 -0.95
N THR A 134 2.02 25.34 -2.06
CA THR A 134 3.46 25.30 -2.30
C THR A 134 4.24 26.09 -1.26
N ASP A 135 3.80 27.30 -0.89
CA ASP A 135 4.50 28.12 0.11
C ASP A 135 4.39 27.51 1.52
N ALA A 136 3.23 26.94 1.84
CA ALA A 136 3.05 26.20 3.09
C ALA A 136 4.01 24.99 3.18
N VAL A 137 4.13 24.20 2.12
CA VAL A 137 5.09 23.07 2.05
C VAL A 137 6.54 23.54 2.10
N LYS A 138 6.89 24.67 1.46
CA LYS A 138 8.25 25.27 1.54
C LYS A 138 8.61 25.74 2.94
N SER A 139 7.63 26.15 3.75
CA SER A 139 7.85 26.58 5.13
C SER A 139 8.24 25.45 6.09
N ILE A 140 8.05 24.20 5.68
CA ILE A 140 8.42 23.03 6.47
C ILE A 140 9.92 22.80 6.32
N PRO A 141 10.70 22.76 7.41
CA PRO A 141 12.16 22.60 7.32
C PRO A 141 12.55 21.20 6.84
N ALA A 142 13.70 21.11 6.16
CA ALA A 142 14.35 19.82 5.94
C ALA A 142 14.72 19.16 7.28
N GLY A 143 14.61 17.84 7.37
CA GLY A 143 14.75 17.09 8.62
C GLY A 143 13.56 17.22 9.57
N ASN A 144 12.39 17.63 9.07
CA ASN A 144 11.17 17.78 9.88
C ASN A 144 10.90 16.51 10.70
N ASN A 145 10.76 16.64 12.02
CA ASN A 145 10.53 15.52 12.93
C ASN A 145 9.21 15.66 13.71
N LYS A 146 8.29 16.51 13.23
CA LYS A 146 6.98 16.78 13.81
C LYS A 146 5.89 16.63 12.77
N ARG A 147 4.74 16.09 13.13
CA ARG A 147 3.57 16.08 12.25
C ARG A 147 3.19 17.52 11.89
N VAL A 148 3.26 17.88 10.61
CA VAL A 148 2.79 19.19 10.12
C VAL A 148 1.53 19.00 9.30
N ILE A 149 0.41 19.49 9.82
CA ILE A 149 -0.89 19.40 9.16
C ILE A 149 -1.14 20.70 8.40
N VAL A 150 -1.07 20.62 7.08
CA VAL A 150 -1.44 21.69 6.16
C VAL A 150 -2.96 21.64 5.96
N SER A 151 -3.68 22.46 6.73
CA SER A 151 -5.13 22.62 6.64
C SER A 151 -5.47 23.56 5.49
N ILE A 152 -5.98 23.01 4.40
CA ILE A 152 -6.26 23.72 3.15
C ILE A 152 -7.76 24.07 3.10
N GLY A 153 -8.07 25.35 2.90
CA GLY A 153 -9.45 25.82 2.73
C GLY A 153 -10.04 25.38 1.40
N ALA A 154 -11.36 25.45 1.27
CA ALA A 154 -12.02 25.17 0.00
C ALA A 154 -11.50 26.08 -1.12
N GLY A 155 -11.42 25.55 -2.34
CA GLY A 155 -10.95 26.31 -3.50
C GLY A 155 -10.20 25.45 -4.51
N GLU A 156 -9.87 26.08 -5.63
CA GLU A 156 -9.04 25.51 -6.69
C GLU A 156 -7.61 26.08 -6.57
N TYR A 157 -6.65 25.19 -6.38
CA TYR A 157 -5.23 25.47 -6.24
C TYR A 157 -4.50 24.92 -7.46
N LYS A 158 -4.24 25.81 -8.43
CA LYS A 158 -3.55 25.48 -9.68
C LYS A 158 -2.04 25.49 -9.48
N GLU A 159 -1.52 24.43 -8.86
CA GLU A 159 -0.14 24.34 -8.41
C GLU A 159 0.44 22.96 -8.70
N LYS A 160 1.71 22.92 -9.13
CA LYS A 160 2.51 21.68 -9.13
C LYS A 160 3.26 21.59 -7.81
N ILE A 161 2.89 20.62 -6.99
CA ILE A 161 3.34 20.52 -5.59
C ILE A 161 4.30 19.34 -5.46
N ARG A 162 5.47 19.57 -4.85
CA ARG A 162 6.40 18.51 -4.45
C ARG A 162 6.67 18.58 -2.95
N ILE A 163 6.44 17.48 -2.26
CA ILE A 163 6.84 17.27 -0.87
C ILE A 163 8.06 16.35 -0.93
N ASP A 164 9.23 16.98 -0.83
CA ASP A 164 10.51 16.30 -0.98
C ASP A 164 10.80 15.35 0.19
N ARG A 165 11.64 14.36 -0.05
CA ARG A 165 12.02 13.32 0.91
C ARG A 165 12.59 13.84 2.24
N THR A 166 13.09 15.08 2.27
CA THR A 166 13.69 15.63 3.49
C THR A 166 12.64 16.17 4.47
N LYS A 167 11.36 16.17 4.10
CA LYS A 167 10.26 16.70 4.92
C LYS A 167 9.25 15.60 5.28
N PRO A 168 9.60 14.59 6.10
CA PRO A 168 8.66 13.54 6.49
C PRO A 168 7.53 14.08 7.37
N PHE A 169 6.49 13.28 7.61
CA PHE A 169 5.36 13.59 8.51
C PHE A 169 4.50 14.80 8.09
N VAL A 170 4.33 15.01 6.79
CA VAL A 170 3.44 16.05 6.26
C VAL A 170 2.04 15.50 6.05
N THR A 171 1.02 16.25 6.44
CA THR A 171 -0.37 15.96 6.13
C THR A 171 -0.98 17.09 5.32
N LEU A 172 -1.59 16.78 4.17
CA LEU A 172 -2.52 17.70 3.51
C LEU A 172 -3.94 17.34 3.95
N TYR A 173 -4.66 18.31 4.51
CA TYR A 173 -5.99 18.10 5.06
C TYR A 173 -7.00 19.12 4.53
N GLY A 174 -8.10 18.65 3.95
CA GLY A 174 -9.27 19.45 3.59
C GLY A 174 -10.48 19.14 4.48
N SER A 175 -11.55 19.92 4.32
CA SER A 175 -12.85 19.59 4.91
C SER A 175 -13.59 18.57 4.03
N PRO A 176 -14.19 17.50 4.59
CA PRO A 176 -14.92 16.51 3.80
C PRO A 176 -16.10 17.12 3.02
N ASN A 177 -16.71 18.18 3.54
CA ASN A 177 -17.84 18.87 2.91
C ASN A 177 -17.42 19.98 1.93
N ALA A 178 -16.12 20.28 1.85
CA ALA A 178 -15.58 21.35 1.02
C ALA A 178 -14.12 21.04 0.65
N MET A 179 -13.91 19.92 -0.03
CA MET A 179 -12.58 19.43 -0.37
C MET A 179 -11.87 20.43 -1.31
N PRO A 180 -10.65 20.88 -1.00
CA PRO A 180 -9.84 21.65 -1.94
C PRO A 180 -9.46 20.79 -3.15
N ARG A 181 -9.36 21.44 -4.31
CA ARG A 181 -8.89 20.81 -5.54
C ARG A 181 -7.51 21.32 -5.91
N LEU A 182 -6.54 20.41 -5.90
CA LEU A 182 -5.18 20.65 -6.36
C LEU A 182 -5.09 20.20 -7.82
N SER A 183 -4.67 21.09 -8.73
CA SER A 183 -4.53 20.72 -10.13
C SER A 183 -3.34 21.33 -10.86
N PHE A 184 -2.82 20.56 -11.81
CA PHE A 184 -1.79 21.01 -12.73
C PHE A 184 -1.88 20.22 -14.06
N PRO A 185 -1.75 20.86 -15.23
CA PRO A 185 -1.85 20.19 -16.54
C PRO A 185 -0.50 19.65 -17.01
N GLY A 186 0.19 18.86 -16.19
CA GLY A 186 1.49 18.30 -16.53
C GLY A 186 1.36 17.06 -17.43
N THR A 187 2.11 17.01 -18.53
CA THR A 187 2.16 15.83 -19.42
C THR A 187 3.55 15.21 -19.45
N ALA A 188 3.64 13.94 -19.86
CA ALA A 188 4.92 13.25 -20.02
C ALA A 188 5.78 13.85 -21.15
N ALA A 189 5.18 14.45 -22.17
CA ALA A 189 5.91 15.18 -23.20
C ALA A 189 6.74 16.33 -22.60
N GLN A 190 6.23 16.98 -21.55
CA GLN A 190 6.91 18.11 -20.90
C GLN A 190 7.82 17.68 -19.75
N PHE A 191 7.43 16.68 -18.96
CA PHE A 191 8.10 16.35 -17.70
C PHE A 191 8.62 14.91 -17.62
N GLY A 192 8.33 14.05 -18.59
CA GLY A 192 8.31 12.61 -18.39
C GLY A 192 7.11 12.18 -17.54
N THR A 193 6.71 10.91 -17.63
CA THR A 193 5.49 10.40 -16.98
C THR A 193 5.49 10.70 -15.49
N VAL A 194 6.55 10.33 -14.80
CA VAL A 194 6.61 10.36 -13.34
C VAL A 194 6.60 11.78 -12.78
N ASP A 195 7.33 12.70 -13.41
CA ASP A 195 7.36 14.11 -13.01
C ASP A 195 6.20 14.92 -13.61
N SER A 196 5.31 14.34 -14.42
CA SER A 196 4.09 15.01 -14.87
C SER A 196 3.07 15.26 -13.76
N ALA A 197 3.26 14.62 -12.59
CA ALA A 197 2.36 14.64 -11.45
C ALA A 197 1.97 16.05 -10.97
N THR A 198 0.68 16.23 -10.63
CA THR A 198 0.20 17.43 -9.91
C THR A 198 0.77 17.47 -8.49
N LEU A 199 0.69 16.34 -7.77
CA LEU A 199 1.28 16.16 -6.45
C LEU A 199 2.36 15.08 -6.50
N ILE A 200 3.60 15.44 -6.15
CA ILE A 200 4.73 14.52 -5.99
C ILE A 200 5.04 14.38 -4.50
N VAL A 201 4.87 13.17 -3.96
CA VAL A 201 5.17 12.82 -2.59
C VAL A 201 6.36 11.89 -2.54
N GLU A 202 7.51 12.41 -2.10
CA GLU A 202 8.73 11.63 -1.82
C GLU A 202 8.97 11.49 -0.31
N SER A 203 8.14 12.15 0.48
CA SER A 203 8.21 12.26 1.93
C SER A 203 7.55 11.06 2.62
N ASP A 204 8.26 10.46 3.57
CA ASP A 204 7.74 9.35 4.36
C ASP A 204 6.66 9.81 5.36
N TYR A 205 5.76 8.90 5.72
CA TYR A 205 4.65 9.13 6.65
C TYR A 205 3.68 10.22 6.19
N PHE A 206 3.56 10.42 4.87
CA PHE A 206 2.64 11.38 4.30
C PHE A 206 1.17 10.98 4.52
N VAL A 207 0.30 11.96 4.74
CA VAL A 207 -1.15 11.73 4.79
C VAL A 207 -1.88 12.76 3.93
N ALA A 208 -2.81 12.31 3.08
CA ALA A 208 -3.82 13.17 2.48
C ALA A 208 -5.20 12.78 2.99
N ALA A 209 -6.01 13.76 3.39
CA ALA A 209 -7.39 13.51 3.81
C ALA A 209 -8.34 14.58 3.28
N ASN A 210 -9.44 14.14 2.65
CA ASN A 210 -10.48 15.01 2.10
C ASN A 210 -9.96 16.02 1.06
N ILE A 211 -9.22 15.54 0.05
CA ILE A 211 -8.63 16.39 -1.00
C ILE A 211 -8.95 15.80 -2.37
N ILE A 212 -9.20 16.69 -3.34
CA ILE A 212 -9.24 16.36 -4.75
C ILE A 212 -7.86 16.67 -5.36
N ILE A 213 -7.22 15.68 -5.96
CA ILE A 213 -5.95 15.83 -6.68
C ILE A 213 -6.22 15.45 -8.13
N ALA A 214 -6.00 16.38 -9.05
CA ALA A 214 -6.36 16.18 -10.45
C ALA A 214 -5.26 16.63 -11.39
N ASN A 215 -4.86 15.77 -12.32
CA ASN A 215 -4.14 16.26 -13.49
C ASN A 215 -5.15 16.89 -14.46
N SER A 216 -4.97 18.15 -14.80
CA SER A 216 -5.89 18.90 -15.67
C SER A 216 -5.46 18.93 -17.13
N ALA A 217 -4.52 18.07 -17.54
CA ALA A 217 -4.17 17.87 -18.94
C ALA A 217 -5.41 17.38 -19.74
N PRO A 218 -5.52 17.74 -21.03
CA PRO A 218 -6.60 17.23 -21.85
C PRO A 218 -6.54 15.71 -21.96
N ARG A 219 -7.71 15.09 -22.17
CA ARG A 219 -7.79 13.66 -22.46
C ARG A 219 -6.87 13.30 -23.64
N PRO A 220 -6.07 12.23 -23.55
CA PRO A 220 -5.26 11.75 -24.67
C PRO A 220 -6.12 11.50 -25.91
N ASP A 221 -5.69 12.00 -27.07
CA ASP A 221 -6.38 11.86 -28.36
C ASP A 221 -5.94 10.61 -29.16
N GLY A 222 -5.05 9.80 -28.58
CA GLY A 222 -4.45 8.62 -29.20
C GLY A 222 -3.41 8.92 -30.29
N LYS A 223 -3.09 10.20 -30.54
CA LYS A 223 -2.15 10.64 -31.58
C LYS A 223 -0.94 11.37 -31.00
N THR A 224 -1.16 12.10 -29.91
CA THR A 224 -0.13 12.89 -29.24
C THR A 224 0.79 11.99 -28.44
N ALA A 225 2.08 11.97 -28.80
CA ALA A 225 3.10 11.29 -28.01
C ALA A 225 3.29 11.98 -26.65
N GLY A 226 3.50 11.20 -25.58
CA GLY A 226 3.73 11.76 -24.25
C GLY A 226 2.48 12.33 -23.56
N ALA A 227 1.30 11.83 -23.90
CA ALA A 227 0.02 12.30 -23.33
C ALA A 227 -0.27 11.77 -21.91
N GLN A 228 0.60 10.93 -21.33
CA GLN A 228 0.45 10.47 -19.94
C GLN A 228 0.46 11.66 -18.98
N ALA A 229 -0.41 11.63 -17.97
CA ALA A 229 -0.66 12.80 -17.15
C ALA A 229 -1.05 12.38 -15.72
N VAL A 230 -0.04 12.33 -14.83
CA VAL A 230 -0.19 11.81 -13.47
C VAL A 230 -0.89 12.84 -12.57
N ALA A 231 -1.87 12.42 -11.78
CA ALA A 231 -2.46 13.28 -10.75
C ALA A 231 -1.60 13.26 -9.48
N VAL A 232 -1.26 12.07 -9.00
CA VAL A 232 -0.39 11.89 -7.83
C VAL A 232 0.69 10.86 -8.11
N ARG A 233 1.93 11.20 -7.73
CA ARG A 233 3.02 10.25 -7.55
C ARG A 233 3.32 10.11 -6.07
N VAL A 234 3.35 8.88 -5.57
CA VAL A 234 3.72 8.57 -4.19
C VAL A 234 4.87 7.56 -4.17
N SER A 235 5.99 7.97 -3.57
CA SER A 235 7.24 7.19 -3.47
C SER A 235 7.90 7.26 -2.08
N GLY A 236 7.31 8.07 -1.18
CA GLY A 236 7.65 8.14 0.24
C GLY A 236 6.93 7.03 0.99
N ASP A 237 7.66 6.34 1.86
CA ASP A 237 7.18 5.14 2.53
C ASP A 237 6.10 5.48 3.58
N LYS A 238 5.17 4.55 3.81
CA LYS A 238 4.12 4.68 4.84
C LYS A 238 3.18 5.87 4.60
N SER A 239 2.69 6.01 3.37
CA SER A 239 1.77 7.07 2.97
C SER A 239 0.30 6.65 3.02
N ALA A 240 -0.59 7.49 3.52
CA ALA A 240 -2.03 7.20 3.61
C ALA A 240 -2.92 8.25 2.91
N PHE A 241 -3.97 7.79 2.25
CA PHE A 241 -4.97 8.62 1.57
C PHE A 241 -6.36 8.25 2.10
N TYR A 242 -7.11 9.24 2.59
CA TYR A 242 -8.42 9.07 3.20
C TYR A 242 -9.45 9.97 2.52
N ASN A 243 -10.52 9.39 1.96
CA ASN A 243 -11.59 10.17 1.32
C ASN A 243 -11.03 11.17 0.29
N CYS A 244 -10.06 10.73 -0.53
CA CYS A 244 -9.46 11.54 -1.58
C CYS A 244 -10.10 11.22 -2.94
N ARG A 245 -10.13 12.22 -3.83
CA ARG A 245 -10.50 12.01 -5.23
C ARG A 245 -9.28 12.22 -6.11
N LEU A 246 -8.83 11.17 -6.79
CA LEU A 246 -7.64 11.17 -7.66
C LEU A 246 -8.11 11.11 -9.12
N LEU A 247 -7.96 12.22 -9.84
CA LEU A 247 -8.63 12.44 -11.13
C LEU A 247 -7.63 12.59 -12.27
N GLY A 248 -7.80 11.83 -13.33
CA GLY A 248 -6.93 11.85 -14.51
C GLY A 248 -7.46 10.95 -15.61
N PHE A 249 -6.61 10.68 -16.61
CA PHE A 249 -6.90 9.77 -17.70
C PHE A 249 -5.88 8.63 -17.71
N GLN A 250 -4.83 8.75 -18.53
CA GLN A 250 -3.73 7.79 -18.56
C GLN A 250 -2.75 8.10 -17.42
N ASP A 251 -2.37 7.07 -16.67
CA ASP A 251 -1.38 7.10 -15.59
C ASP A 251 -1.80 7.97 -14.38
N THR A 252 -3.10 8.04 -14.02
CA THR A 252 -3.61 8.92 -12.93
C THR A 252 -2.85 8.80 -11.60
N VAL A 253 -2.54 7.59 -11.14
CA VAL A 253 -1.86 7.32 -9.86
C VAL A 253 -0.56 6.56 -10.11
N CYS A 254 0.57 7.23 -9.90
CA CYS A 254 1.88 6.60 -9.83
C CYS A 254 2.16 6.16 -8.39
N ASP A 255 1.70 4.96 -8.05
CA ASP A 255 1.98 4.25 -6.81
C ASP A 255 3.35 3.56 -6.90
N ASP A 256 4.39 4.39 -6.82
CA ASP A 256 5.77 4.14 -7.26
C ASP A 256 6.47 3.06 -6.42
N ARG A 257 6.59 3.28 -5.10
CA ARG A 257 7.25 2.37 -4.15
C ARG A 257 6.90 2.71 -2.71
N GLY A 258 7.03 1.74 -1.80
CA GLY A 258 6.77 1.91 -0.37
C GLY A 258 5.45 1.29 0.06
N PHE A 259 5.16 1.33 1.36
CA PHE A 259 3.90 0.86 1.93
C PHE A 259 2.85 1.95 1.89
N HIS A 260 1.75 1.74 1.17
CA HIS A 260 0.69 2.75 1.05
C HIS A 260 -0.68 2.21 1.43
N PHE A 261 -1.55 3.12 1.88
CA PHE A 261 -2.92 2.82 2.25
C PHE A 261 -3.88 3.83 1.63
N PHE A 262 -4.90 3.35 0.94
CA PHE A 262 -5.95 4.18 0.35
C PHE A 262 -7.29 3.72 0.89
N LYS A 263 -8.02 4.58 1.61
CA LYS A 263 -9.35 4.25 2.15
C LYS A 263 -10.40 5.25 1.72
N ASP A 264 -11.57 4.73 1.33
CA ASP A 264 -12.74 5.51 0.93
C ASP A 264 -12.42 6.51 -0.20
N CYS A 265 -11.45 6.18 -1.05
CA CYS A 265 -11.03 7.06 -2.12
C CYS A 265 -11.89 6.85 -3.37
N TYR A 266 -11.83 7.81 -4.27
CA TYR A 266 -12.32 7.72 -5.64
C TYR A 266 -11.14 7.91 -6.58
N ILE A 267 -10.91 6.99 -7.50
CA ILE A 267 -9.82 7.05 -8.48
C ILE A 267 -10.43 6.85 -9.87
N GLU A 268 -10.20 7.77 -10.79
CA GLU A 268 -10.66 7.63 -12.18
C GLU A 268 -9.53 7.70 -13.20
N GLY A 269 -9.73 7.00 -14.32
CA GLY A 269 -8.80 7.04 -15.44
C GLY A 269 -9.16 6.08 -16.56
N THR A 270 -8.25 5.97 -17.53
CA THR A 270 -8.42 5.20 -18.77
C THR A 270 -7.44 4.04 -18.86
N VAL A 271 -6.16 4.33 -19.16
CA VAL A 271 -5.09 3.36 -19.35
C VAL A 271 -4.12 3.45 -18.19
N ASP A 272 -3.82 2.31 -17.58
CA ASP A 272 -2.83 2.13 -16.51
C ASP A 272 -2.99 3.14 -15.38
N PHE A 273 -4.24 3.49 -15.05
CA PHE A 273 -4.49 4.65 -14.18
C PHE A 273 -4.06 4.42 -12.73
N ILE A 274 -3.66 3.19 -12.37
CA ILE A 274 -2.87 2.87 -11.17
C ILE A 274 -1.65 2.04 -11.60
N PHE A 275 -0.45 2.59 -11.44
CA PHE A 275 0.79 1.94 -11.89
C PHE A 275 1.97 2.21 -10.96
N GLY A 276 3.02 1.38 -11.05
CA GLY A 276 4.20 1.44 -10.19
C GLY A 276 4.48 0.13 -9.43
N SER A 277 5.36 0.18 -8.43
CA SER A 277 5.83 -0.98 -7.65
C SER A 277 5.58 -0.84 -6.14
N GLY A 278 4.59 -0.04 -5.73
CA GLY A 278 4.17 0.05 -4.33
C GLY A 278 3.70 -1.29 -3.74
N THR A 279 3.71 -1.37 -2.41
CA THR A 279 3.03 -2.38 -1.61
C THR A 279 1.82 -1.73 -0.96
N SER A 280 0.66 -1.85 -1.60
CA SER A 280 -0.46 -0.96 -1.30
C SER A 280 -1.75 -1.72 -1.03
N LEU A 281 -2.47 -1.27 0.00
CA LEU A 281 -3.79 -1.75 0.35
C LEU A 281 -4.82 -0.64 0.06
N TYR A 282 -5.70 -0.92 -0.90
CA TYR A 282 -6.83 -0.09 -1.28
C TYR A 282 -8.09 -0.67 -0.63
N LEU A 283 -8.67 0.03 0.34
CA LEU A 283 -9.82 -0.41 1.11
C LEU A 283 -11.05 0.46 0.79
N SER A 284 -12.16 -0.17 0.41
CA SER A 284 -13.44 0.55 0.16
C SER A 284 -13.30 1.71 -0.84
N THR A 285 -12.42 1.55 -1.84
CA THR A 285 -12.12 2.59 -2.83
C THR A 285 -12.92 2.33 -4.12
N GLN A 286 -13.47 3.39 -4.71
CA GLN A 286 -14.11 3.32 -6.03
C GLN A 286 -13.06 3.54 -7.13
N LEU A 287 -12.99 2.57 -8.05
CA LEU A 287 -12.18 2.60 -9.26
C LEU A 287 -13.14 2.89 -10.43
N HIS A 288 -13.14 4.12 -10.92
CA HIS A 288 -14.07 4.57 -11.95
C HIS A 288 -13.39 4.64 -13.32
N VAL A 289 -13.75 3.72 -14.20
CA VAL A 289 -13.18 3.60 -15.53
C VAL A 289 -13.85 4.58 -16.46
N LEU A 290 -13.08 5.57 -16.92
CA LEU A 290 -13.54 6.48 -17.95
C LEU A 290 -13.48 5.77 -19.29
N GLY A 291 -14.63 5.55 -19.92
CA GLY A 291 -14.70 4.96 -21.24
C GLY A 291 -14.11 5.86 -22.32
N ASP A 292 -13.65 5.22 -23.39
CA ASP A 292 -13.22 5.84 -24.64
C ASP A 292 -13.49 4.86 -25.80
N SER A 293 -13.03 5.17 -27.02
CA SER A 293 -13.07 4.24 -28.15
C SER A 293 -12.06 3.08 -28.04
N GLY A 294 -11.10 3.17 -27.10
CA GLY A 294 -10.01 2.21 -26.92
C GLY A 294 -10.14 1.32 -25.68
N LEU A 295 -9.24 0.34 -25.58
CA LEU A 295 -9.11 -0.50 -24.39
C LEU A 295 -8.68 0.33 -23.19
N THR A 296 -9.22 0.00 -22.02
CA THR A 296 -8.90 0.62 -20.73
C THR A 296 -8.27 -0.42 -19.81
N MET A 297 -7.40 0.05 -18.90
CA MET A 297 -6.59 -0.79 -18.03
C MET A 297 -6.57 -0.15 -16.65
N ILE A 298 -6.99 -0.88 -15.62
CA ILE A 298 -6.98 -0.35 -14.25
C ILE A 298 -5.55 -0.33 -13.70
N THR A 299 -4.86 -1.47 -13.75
CA THR A 299 -3.54 -1.61 -13.14
C THR A 299 -2.43 -1.95 -14.13
N ALA A 300 -1.25 -1.36 -13.90
CA ALA A 300 0.01 -1.73 -14.52
C ALA A 300 1.08 -1.85 -13.43
N GLN A 301 1.06 -2.96 -12.68
CA GLN A 301 1.97 -3.17 -11.56
C GLN A 301 3.36 -3.61 -12.05
N ALA A 302 4.41 -3.10 -11.40
CA ALA A 302 5.78 -3.09 -11.89
C ALA A 302 6.76 -4.02 -11.16
N ARG A 303 6.27 -5.03 -10.44
CA ARG A 303 7.11 -6.03 -9.78
C ARG A 303 7.87 -6.84 -10.82
N GLU A 304 9.18 -6.94 -10.66
CA GLU A 304 10.06 -7.59 -11.63
C GLU A 304 10.24 -9.08 -11.31
N SER A 305 10.33 -9.44 -10.03
CA SER A 305 10.67 -10.81 -9.63
C SER A 305 9.81 -11.36 -8.49
N ASN A 306 9.76 -12.70 -8.37
CA ASN A 306 9.08 -13.36 -7.26
C ASN A 306 9.74 -13.15 -5.88
N ALA A 307 10.96 -12.62 -5.84
CA ALA A 307 11.68 -12.29 -4.61
C ALA A 307 11.25 -10.95 -4.00
N GLU A 308 10.64 -10.07 -4.79
CA GLU A 308 10.08 -8.80 -4.31
C GLU A 308 8.74 -9.05 -3.61
N ASP A 309 8.50 -8.35 -2.51
CA ASP A 309 7.22 -8.38 -1.79
C ASP A 309 6.40 -7.10 -2.04
N THR A 310 6.31 -6.67 -3.31
CA THR A 310 5.49 -5.54 -3.76
C THR A 310 4.21 -6.00 -4.44
N GLY A 311 3.19 -5.15 -4.53
CA GLY A 311 1.90 -5.53 -5.10
C GLY A 311 0.75 -4.66 -4.62
N TYR A 312 -0.37 -4.82 -5.31
CA TYR A 312 -1.61 -4.11 -4.97
C TYR A 312 -2.64 -5.10 -4.45
N SER A 313 -3.25 -4.77 -3.31
CA SER A 313 -4.41 -5.45 -2.77
C SER A 313 -5.60 -4.50 -2.72
N PHE A 314 -6.67 -4.83 -3.45
CA PHE A 314 -7.93 -4.11 -3.46
C PHE A 314 -8.96 -4.89 -2.68
N VAL A 315 -9.49 -4.32 -1.59
CA VAL A 315 -10.40 -5.00 -0.67
C VAL A 315 -11.67 -4.17 -0.48
N HIS A 316 -12.85 -4.78 -0.71
CA HIS A 316 -14.15 -4.08 -0.68
C HIS A 316 -14.26 -2.88 -1.62
N CYS A 317 -13.44 -2.86 -2.67
CA CYS A 317 -13.51 -1.83 -3.70
C CYS A 317 -14.76 -2.00 -4.59
N SER A 318 -14.98 -1.02 -5.46
CA SER A 318 -15.96 -1.13 -6.54
C SER A 318 -15.34 -0.68 -7.85
N ILE A 319 -15.64 -1.40 -8.94
CA ILE A 319 -15.23 -1.04 -10.29
C ILE A 319 -16.46 -0.61 -11.06
N THR A 320 -16.51 0.66 -11.42
CA THR A 320 -17.63 1.32 -12.11
C THR A 320 -17.13 2.02 -13.36
N GLY A 321 -18.02 2.56 -14.18
CA GLY A 321 -17.62 3.42 -15.29
C GLY A 321 -18.34 3.11 -16.59
N THR A 322 -17.79 3.66 -17.66
CA THR A 322 -18.32 3.54 -19.03
C THR A 322 -17.32 2.89 -19.98
N GLY A 323 -16.23 2.32 -19.44
CA GLY A 323 -15.25 1.54 -20.18
C GLY A 323 -15.88 0.45 -21.02
N ASN A 324 -15.38 0.29 -22.24
CA ASN A 324 -15.71 -0.85 -23.09
C ASN A 324 -14.53 -1.83 -23.06
N SER A 325 -14.74 -3.02 -22.48
CA SER A 325 -13.73 -4.09 -22.45
C SER A 325 -12.47 -3.75 -21.65
N THR A 326 -12.66 -3.32 -20.39
CA THR A 326 -11.59 -2.95 -19.45
C THR A 326 -10.89 -4.16 -18.86
N TYR A 327 -9.56 -4.14 -18.76
CA TYR A 327 -8.81 -5.14 -17.98
C TYR A 327 -8.57 -4.68 -16.55
N LEU A 328 -8.65 -5.62 -15.60
CA LEU A 328 -8.28 -5.45 -14.19
C LEU A 328 -6.81 -5.09 -14.02
N GLY A 329 -5.97 -5.58 -14.93
CA GLY A 329 -4.56 -5.22 -15.01
C GLY A 329 -3.84 -5.85 -16.19
N ARG A 330 -2.69 -5.26 -16.52
CA ARG A 330 -1.73 -5.83 -17.45
C ARG A 330 -0.36 -6.03 -16.80
N ALA A 331 0.38 -7.02 -17.29
CA ALA A 331 1.74 -7.25 -16.84
C ALA A 331 2.70 -6.20 -17.40
N TRP A 332 2.88 -5.08 -16.71
CA TRP A 332 3.84 -4.06 -17.12
C TRP A 332 5.27 -4.60 -17.05
N LYS A 333 5.60 -5.25 -15.92
CA LYS A 333 6.87 -5.91 -15.65
C LYS A 333 6.73 -7.43 -15.58
N ALA A 334 7.81 -8.14 -15.26
CA ALA A 334 7.87 -9.58 -15.44
C ALA A 334 7.06 -10.40 -14.41
N SER A 335 6.87 -9.91 -13.18
CA SER A 335 6.21 -10.68 -12.11
C SER A 335 5.16 -9.87 -11.32
N PRO A 336 4.25 -9.14 -11.99
CA PRO A 336 3.30 -8.22 -11.36
C PRO A 336 2.42 -8.95 -10.35
N ARG A 337 2.03 -8.27 -9.27
CA ARG A 337 1.10 -8.82 -8.27
C ARG A 337 -0.06 -7.87 -8.02
N VAL A 338 -1.26 -8.32 -8.33
CA VAL A 338 -2.51 -7.57 -8.17
C VAL A 338 -3.62 -8.50 -7.70
N ILE A 339 -4.22 -8.19 -6.56
CA ILE A 339 -5.24 -9.00 -5.91
C ILE A 339 -6.50 -8.17 -5.70
N TYR A 340 -7.65 -8.66 -6.15
CA TYR A 340 -8.97 -8.09 -5.86
C TYR A 340 -9.73 -9.03 -4.92
N SER A 341 -10.19 -8.52 -3.78
CA SER A 341 -10.93 -9.26 -2.74
C SER A 341 -12.24 -8.54 -2.41
N TYR A 342 -13.36 -9.26 -2.39
CA TYR A 342 -14.69 -8.69 -2.08
C TYR A 342 -15.04 -7.45 -2.92
N THR A 343 -14.48 -7.36 -4.12
CA THR A 343 -14.64 -6.21 -5.01
C THR A 343 -15.87 -6.41 -5.89
N ASP A 344 -16.73 -5.40 -5.93
CA ASP A 344 -17.86 -5.37 -6.85
C ASP A 344 -17.40 -4.88 -8.23
N MET A 345 -17.73 -5.62 -9.28
CA MET A 345 -17.26 -5.37 -10.64
C MET A 345 -18.46 -5.19 -11.58
N SER A 346 -18.63 -3.98 -12.10
CA SER A 346 -19.59 -3.72 -13.17
C SER A 346 -19.22 -4.41 -14.49
N SER A 347 -20.14 -4.38 -15.46
CA SER A 347 -19.99 -5.08 -16.75
C SER A 347 -18.93 -4.46 -17.68
N VAL A 348 -18.22 -3.42 -17.25
CA VAL A 348 -17.11 -2.81 -18.01
C VAL A 348 -15.93 -3.77 -18.15
N ILE A 349 -15.80 -4.74 -17.23
CA ILE A 349 -14.68 -5.69 -17.21
C ILE A 349 -14.76 -6.64 -18.41
N ASN A 350 -13.65 -6.69 -19.16
CA ASN A 350 -13.40 -7.68 -20.20
C ASN A 350 -13.46 -9.10 -19.59
N PRO A 351 -14.15 -10.07 -20.22
CA PRO A 351 -14.21 -11.45 -19.71
C PRO A 351 -12.86 -12.09 -19.39
N LEU A 352 -11.82 -11.79 -20.18
CA LEU A 352 -10.44 -12.25 -19.93
C LEU A 352 -9.88 -11.71 -18.62
N GLY A 353 -10.31 -10.52 -18.19
CA GLY A 353 -9.93 -9.85 -16.94
C GLY A 353 -8.50 -9.33 -16.91
N TRP A 354 -7.54 -10.11 -17.42
CA TRP A 354 -6.10 -9.85 -17.28
C TRP A 354 -5.38 -9.93 -18.62
N SER A 355 -4.35 -9.11 -18.77
CA SER A 355 -3.46 -9.11 -19.94
C SER A 355 -2.03 -9.42 -19.54
N ASN A 356 -1.39 -10.36 -20.24
CA ASN A 356 0.06 -10.58 -20.11
C ASN A 356 0.87 -9.56 -20.92
N ASN A 357 0.21 -8.54 -21.49
CA ASN A 357 0.82 -7.47 -22.28
C ASN A 357 1.62 -8.00 -23.49
N PHE A 358 1.12 -9.04 -24.15
CA PHE A 358 1.79 -9.71 -25.28
C PHE A 358 3.10 -10.42 -24.91
N HIS A 359 3.26 -10.79 -23.63
CA HIS A 359 4.40 -11.55 -23.13
C HIS A 359 3.93 -12.87 -22.49
N PRO A 360 3.71 -13.93 -23.29
CA PRO A 360 3.20 -15.22 -22.80
C PRO A 360 4.14 -15.92 -21.81
N ASP A 361 5.42 -15.55 -21.78
CA ASP A 361 6.38 -15.99 -20.77
C ASP A 361 6.01 -15.55 -19.35
N ARG A 362 5.32 -14.41 -19.21
CA ARG A 362 4.90 -13.84 -17.91
C ARG A 362 3.75 -14.58 -17.26
N ASP A 363 3.03 -15.41 -18.02
CA ASP A 363 1.92 -16.24 -17.51
C ASP A 363 2.34 -17.12 -16.33
N ARG A 364 3.65 -17.45 -16.23
CA ARG A 364 4.23 -18.30 -15.17
C ARG A 364 4.60 -17.53 -13.91
N THR A 365 4.71 -16.21 -13.99
CA THR A 365 5.30 -15.36 -12.94
C THR A 365 4.34 -14.30 -12.42
N VAL A 366 3.31 -13.93 -13.20
CA VAL A 366 2.26 -13.03 -12.75
C VAL A 366 1.49 -13.62 -11.57
N MET A 367 1.09 -12.76 -10.64
CA MET A 367 0.18 -13.09 -9.54
C MET A 367 -1.05 -12.19 -9.63
N PHE A 368 -1.95 -12.57 -10.53
CA PHE A 368 -3.24 -11.93 -10.71
C PHE A 368 -4.32 -12.76 -10.04
N GLY A 369 -4.92 -12.20 -8.99
CA GLY A 369 -5.83 -12.92 -8.11
C GLY A 369 -7.17 -12.20 -7.94
N GLU A 370 -8.25 -12.98 -7.94
CA GLU A 370 -9.58 -12.55 -7.54
C GLU A 370 -10.06 -13.46 -6.41
N TYR A 371 -10.71 -12.89 -5.41
CA TYR A 371 -11.25 -13.63 -4.27
C TYR A 371 -12.62 -13.08 -3.89
N LYS A 372 -13.65 -13.93 -4.03
CA LYS A 372 -15.05 -13.61 -3.68
C LYS A 372 -15.49 -12.24 -4.22
N CYS A 373 -15.08 -11.91 -5.44
CA CYS A 373 -15.56 -10.73 -6.16
C CYS A 373 -16.99 -10.98 -6.67
N SER A 374 -17.73 -9.91 -6.87
CA SER A 374 -19.16 -9.93 -7.21
C SER A 374 -19.47 -8.96 -8.35
N GLY A 375 -20.72 -9.01 -8.84
CA GLY A 375 -21.19 -8.13 -9.92
C GLY A 375 -21.03 -8.75 -11.30
N PRO A 376 -21.63 -8.16 -12.34
CA PRO A 376 -21.68 -8.74 -13.68
C PRO A 376 -20.30 -8.90 -14.35
N GLY A 377 -19.28 -8.13 -13.93
CA GLY A 377 -17.92 -8.23 -14.44
C GLY A 377 -17.06 -9.30 -13.76
N SER A 378 -17.55 -9.95 -12.70
CA SER A 378 -16.73 -10.85 -11.87
C SER A 378 -16.79 -12.33 -12.26
N ASN A 379 -17.42 -12.69 -13.39
CA ASN A 379 -17.55 -14.09 -13.81
C ASN A 379 -16.17 -14.71 -14.14
N PRO A 380 -15.71 -15.73 -13.41
CA PRO A 380 -14.38 -16.30 -13.60
C PRO A 380 -14.25 -17.18 -14.86
N ALA A 381 -15.37 -17.65 -15.45
CA ALA A 381 -15.34 -18.65 -16.52
C ALA A 381 -14.60 -18.19 -17.79
N GLY A 382 -14.59 -16.88 -18.05
CA GLY A 382 -13.92 -16.28 -19.20
C GLY A 382 -12.49 -15.81 -18.95
N ARG A 383 -11.97 -15.93 -17.72
CA ARG A 383 -10.67 -15.34 -17.34
C ARG A 383 -9.51 -15.97 -18.08
N ALA A 384 -8.47 -15.17 -18.30
CA ALA A 384 -7.20 -15.68 -18.80
C ALA A 384 -6.66 -16.78 -17.87
N LYS A 385 -6.07 -17.84 -18.44
CA LYS A 385 -5.65 -19.04 -17.71
C LYS A 385 -4.61 -18.80 -16.60
N PHE A 386 -3.86 -17.69 -16.70
CA PHE A 386 -2.87 -17.27 -15.69
C PHE A 386 -3.48 -16.43 -14.56
N GLY A 387 -4.74 -16.00 -14.68
CA GLY A 387 -5.50 -15.41 -13.58
C GLY A 387 -5.98 -16.51 -12.61
N LYS A 388 -6.05 -16.18 -11.33
CA LYS A 388 -6.38 -17.14 -10.26
C LYS A 388 -7.61 -16.71 -9.48
N GLN A 389 -8.51 -17.66 -9.22
CA GLN A 389 -9.47 -17.55 -8.14
C GLN A 389 -8.81 -18.08 -6.88
N LEU A 390 -8.54 -17.21 -5.91
CA LEU A 390 -7.82 -17.57 -4.69
C LEU A 390 -8.73 -18.30 -3.71
N GLY A 391 -8.16 -19.23 -2.93
CA GLY A 391 -8.81 -19.81 -1.77
C GLY A 391 -8.67 -18.98 -0.49
N ASP A 392 -9.42 -19.36 0.56
CA ASP A 392 -9.44 -18.65 1.84
C ASP A 392 -8.05 -18.53 2.48
N ALA A 393 -7.18 -19.55 2.36
CA ALA A 393 -5.83 -19.53 2.90
C ALA A 393 -4.86 -18.67 2.07
N GLU A 394 -4.99 -18.69 0.74
CA GLU A 394 -4.10 -17.96 -0.18
C GLU A 394 -4.29 -16.44 -0.09
N VAL A 395 -5.52 -16.00 0.22
CA VAL A 395 -5.84 -14.56 0.26
C VAL A 395 -5.45 -13.89 1.58
N GLN A 396 -5.32 -14.64 2.70
CA GLN A 396 -5.10 -14.08 4.04
C GLN A 396 -4.02 -12.99 4.10
N PRO A 397 -2.83 -13.15 3.47
CA PRO A 397 -1.78 -12.15 3.55
C PRO A 397 -2.16 -10.80 2.93
N TYR A 398 -3.12 -10.79 2.00
CA TYR A 398 -3.51 -9.62 1.20
C TYR A 398 -4.73 -8.88 1.77
N ILE A 399 -5.48 -9.49 2.70
CA ILE A 399 -6.69 -8.90 3.31
C ILE A 399 -6.47 -8.51 4.76
N SER A 400 -5.29 -8.00 5.11
CA SER A 400 -4.95 -7.58 6.48
C SER A 400 -4.01 -6.38 6.45
N LEU A 401 -3.99 -5.60 7.54
CA LEU A 401 -3.02 -4.52 7.70
C LEU A 401 -1.57 -5.02 7.75
N THR A 402 -1.36 -6.31 8.02
CA THR A 402 -0.02 -6.92 7.98
C THR A 402 0.62 -6.82 6.60
N TYR A 403 -0.18 -6.80 5.52
CA TYR A 403 0.31 -6.67 4.14
C TYR A 403 1.18 -5.43 3.94
N ILE A 404 0.81 -4.34 4.62
CA ILE A 404 1.50 -3.05 4.56
C ILE A 404 2.20 -2.69 5.87
N VAL A 405 2.36 -3.66 6.78
CA VAL A 405 2.92 -3.45 8.12
C VAL A 405 2.19 -2.33 8.89
N GLY A 406 0.88 -2.17 8.65
CA GLY A 406 0.08 -1.03 9.13
C GLY A 406 0.00 -0.92 10.65
N SER A 407 0.20 -2.03 11.38
CA SER A 407 0.29 -2.04 12.85
C SER A 407 1.47 -1.23 13.41
N LYS A 408 2.42 -0.79 12.57
CA LYS A 408 3.55 0.05 12.98
C LYS A 408 3.42 1.52 12.63
N TRP A 409 2.54 1.91 11.70
CA TRP A 409 2.55 3.27 11.19
C TRP A 409 1.19 3.87 10.85
N LEU A 410 0.20 3.04 10.56
CA LEU A 410 -1.08 3.53 10.06
C LEU A 410 -1.89 4.11 11.21
N LEU A 411 -2.21 5.40 11.12
CA LEU A 411 -3.08 6.12 12.04
C LEU A 411 -4.34 6.61 11.30
N PRO A 412 -5.47 6.81 12.00
CA PRO A 412 -6.67 7.39 11.38
C PRO A 412 -6.38 8.81 10.88
N PRO A 413 -7.17 9.35 9.95
CA PRO A 413 -7.00 10.73 9.48
C PRO A 413 -7.00 11.70 10.67
N PRO A 414 -6.13 12.73 10.67
CA PRO A 414 -6.07 13.69 11.77
C PRO A 414 -7.40 14.44 11.90
N ARG A 415 -7.77 14.77 13.14
CA ARG A 415 -8.91 15.62 13.45
C ARG A 415 -8.38 17.05 13.65
N VAL A 416 -8.71 17.95 12.72
CA VAL A 416 -8.21 19.34 12.68
C VAL A 416 -9.34 20.32 12.87
#